data_AF-A0A419FNS8-F1
#
_entry.id   AF-A0A419FNS8-F1
#
_cell.length_a   1.000
_cell.length_b   1.000
_cell.length_c   1.000
_cell.angle_alpha   90.00
_cell.angle_beta   90.00
_cell.angle_gamma   90.00
#
_symmetry.space_group_name_H-M   'P 1'
#
loop_
_entity.id
_entity.type
_entity.pdbx_description
1 polymer ?
#
loop_
_entity_poly.entity_id
_entity_poly.type
_entity_poly.pdbx_seq_one_letter_code
_entity_poly.pdbx_strand_id
1 'polypeptide(L)'
;MKQMYKKVKIMLLSFVAVLFCLSINAHAGKIVLANDEWTLSNSGFFSPNDPGVFATNVGSWFTGGSTGNFLAYSSNFGLTQSSLANAMTSAGNAWTVSTAVPFTLATLQSYDAVFLSGNSASNSVLIDYVNAGGNVYLAGGTGWGGSVAEANQWKAFLNNFGLGFGTYYNGIAGSIAIDNSHPIFAGVDHLYQNNGNDALDILALDPQSTVLVSYNGHGLYAVYESYTPPTVPEPSTFVLLAAGLAGAGFFVRRRKK
;
A
#
# COMPACT_ATOMS: atom_id res chain seq x y z
N MET A 1 19.22 -59.37 -3.65
CA MET A 1 17.84 -58.81 -3.67
C MET A 1 17.57 -57.65 -2.71
N LYS A 2 18.17 -57.57 -1.51
CA LYS A 2 17.92 -56.45 -0.56
C LYS A 2 18.57 -55.09 -0.92
N GLN A 3 19.58 -55.06 -1.79
CA GLN A 3 20.29 -53.82 -2.16
C GLN A 3 19.60 -53.01 -3.29
N MET A 4 18.76 -53.66 -4.09
CA MET A 4 18.04 -53.03 -5.21
C MET A 4 16.81 -52.22 -4.74
N TYR A 5 16.25 -52.54 -3.57
CA TYR A 5 15.12 -51.82 -2.98
C TYR A 5 15.51 -50.50 -2.31
N LYS A 6 16.78 -50.31 -1.93
CA LYS A 6 17.26 -49.07 -1.29
C LYS A 6 17.47 -47.93 -2.29
N LYS A 7 17.90 -48.24 -3.51
CA LYS A 7 18.12 -47.23 -4.57
C LYS A 7 16.81 -46.69 -5.17
N VAL A 8 15.73 -47.49 -5.17
CA VAL A 8 14.42 -47.09 -5.69
C VAL A 8 13.69 -46.12 -4.74
N LYS A 9 13.87 -46.24 -3.41
CA LYS A 9 13.32 -45.28 -2.44
C LYS A 9 14.06 -43.93 -2.44
N ILE A 10 15.36 -43.93 -2.72
CA ILE A 10 16.14 -42.69 -2.81
C ILE A 10 15.82 -41.93 -4.11
N MET A 11 15.53 -42.63 -5.20
CA MET A 11 15.19 -41.99 -6.48
C MET A 11 13.75 -41.47 -6.55
N LEU A 12 12.86 -41.89 -5.64
CA LEU A 12 11.49 -41.37 -5.54
C LEU A 12 11.37 -40.15 -4.60
N LEU A 13 12.38 -39.87 -3.78
CA LEU A 13 12.41 -38.70 -2.91
C LEU A 13 12.98 -37.44 -3.60
N SER A 14 13.60 -37.59 -4.78
CA SER A 14 14.30 -36.51 -5.48
C SER A 14 13.51 -35.91 -6.66
N PHE A 15 12.24 -36.28 -6.86
CA PHE A 15 11.43 -35.79 -7.99
C PHE A 15 10.09 -35.14 -7.58
N VAL A 16 9.87 -34.91 -6.28
CA VAL A 16 8.76 -34.10 -5.75
C VAL A 16 9.27 -32.83 -5.04
N ALA A 17 10.51 -32.42 -5.35
CA ALA A 17 10.89 -31.01 -5.22
C ALA A 17 10.49 -30.29 -6.52
N VAL A 18 9.21 -30.37 -6.90
CA VAL A 18 8.64 -29.35 -7.76
C VAL A 18 8.71 -28.10 -6.92
N LEU A 19 9.63 -27.22 -7.28
CA LEU A 19 9.64 -25.85 -6.83
C LEU A 19 8.21 -25.33 -6.97
N PHE A 20 7.47 -25.29 -5.87
CA PHE A 20 6.62 -24.14 -5.62
C PHE A 20 7.58 -22.98 -5.46
N CYS A 21 8.14 -22.50 -6.57
CA CYS A 21 8.32 -21.07 -6.72
C CYS A 21 6.89 -20.54 -6.68
N LEU A 22 6.39 -20.31 -5.46
CA LEU A 22 5.50 -19.20 -5.26
C LEU A 22 6.30 -18.04 -5.84
N SER A 23 5.94 -17.63 -7.05
CA SER A 23 6.22 -16.29 -7.51
C SER A 23 5.58 -15.42 -6.45
N ILE A 24 6.37 -15.03 -5.44
CA ILE A 24 6.05 -13.87 -4.64
C ILE A 24 6.10 -12.78 -5.70
N ASN A 25 4.96 -12.46 -6.31
CA ASN A 25 4.84 -11.25 -7.09
C ASN A 25 5.28 -10.18 -6.09
N ALA A 26 6.47 -9.63 -6.29
CA ALA A 26 6.92 -8.47 -5.57
C ALA A 26 5.93 -7.37 -5.96
N HIS A 27 4.85 -7.25 -5.18
CA HIS A 27 3.88 -6.20 -5.37
C HIS A 27 4.62 -4.94 -4.95
N ALA A 28 4.89 -4.03 -5.89
CA ALA A 28 5.44 -2.74 -5.51
C ALA A 28 4.41 -2.01 -4.63
N GLY A 29 4.91 -1.25 -3.66
CA GLY A 29 4.11 -0.67 -2.59
C GLY A 29 3.04 0.29 -3.09
N LYS A 30 2.10 0.61 -2.21
CA LYS A 30 1.00 1.53 -2.49
C LYS A 30 1.16 2.82 -1.70
N ILE A 31 0.68 3.93 -2.25
CA ILE A 31 0.64 5.21 -1.56
C ILE A 31 -0.79 5.74 -1.60
N VAL A 32 -1.28 6.22 -0.46
CA VAL A 32 -2.44 7.10 -0.38
C VAL A 32 -1.94 8.47 0.03
N LEU A 33 -2.21 9.47 -0.79
CA LEU A 33 -1.93 10.87 -0.52
C LEU A 33 -3.24 11.58 -0.20
N ALA A 34 -3.37 12.05 1.03
CA ALA A 34 -4.47 12.92 1.45
C ALA A 34 -3.98 14.36 1.54
N ASN A 35 -4.79 15.30 1.08
CA ASN A 35 -4.46 16.73 1.09
C ASN A 35 -4.36 17.31 2.52
N ASP A 36 -5.00 16.68 3.50
CA ASP A 36 -5.34 17.30 4.78
C ASP A 36 -5.36 16.30 5.95
N GLU A 37 -4.74 16.67 7.07
CA GLU A 37 -4.71 15.89 8.30
C GLU A 37 -6.03 15.90 9.08
N TRP A 38 -6.89 16.90 8.85
CA TRP A 38 -8.18 17.02 9.55
C TRP A 38 -9.13 15.87 9.26
N THR A 39 -8.99 15.24 8.09
CA THR A 39 -9.74 14.05 7.67
C THR A 39 -9.80 12.99 8.76
N LEU A 40 -8.66 12.65 9.36
CA LEU A 40 -8.54 11.57 10.35
C LEU A 40 -8.46 12.07 11.80
N SER A 41 -8.58 13.38 12.01
CA SER A 41 -8.66 13.97 13.34
C SER A 41 -9.97 13.60 14.06
N ASN A 42 -10.01 13.65 15.39
CA ASN A 42 -11.27 13.49 16.12
C ASN A 42 -12.36 14.46 15.65
N SER A 43 -11.97 15.67 15.24
CA SER A 43 -12.88 16.69 14.72
C SER A 43 -13.48 16.32 13.37
N GLY A 44 -12.91 15.38 12.62
CA GLY A 44 -13.49 14.83 11.39
C GLY A 44 -14.49 13.69 11.64
N PHE A 45 -14.49 13.06 12.82
CA PHE A 45 -15.35 11.93 13.17
C PHE A 45 -16.73 12.40 13.67
N PHE A 46 -17.52 12.97 12.76
CA PHE A 46 -18.90 13.37 13.01
C PHE A 46 -19.75 13.22 11.75
N SER A 47 -21.04 12.92 11.91
CA SER A 47 -21.99 12.82 10.78
C SER A 47 -22.04 14.13 9.98
N PRO A 48 -21.98 14.09 8.63
CA PRO A 48 -22.10 12.91 7.77
C PRO A 48 -20.76 12.25 7.39
N ASN A 49 -19.64 12.62 8.01
CA ASN A 49 -18.33 12.10 7.62
C ASN A 49 -18.07 10.67 8.12
N ASP A 50 -17.41 9.88 7.28
CA ASP A 50 -17.06 8.47 7.55
C ASP A 50 -15.54 8.21 7.60
N PRO A 51 -14.73 8.98 8.35
CA PRO A 51 -13.28 8.83 8.34
C PRO A 51 -12.80 7.49 8.91
N GLY A 52 -13.58 6.87 9.80
CA GLY A 52 -13.30 5.52 10.29
C GLY A 52 -13.41 4.47 9.19
N VAL A 53 -14.47 4.55 8.37
CA VAL A 53 -14.66 3.66 7.22
C VAL A 53 -13.52 3.85 6.23
N PHE A 54 -13.22 5.10 5.86
CA PHE A 54 -12.09 5.43 4.99
C PHE A 54 -10.76 4.86 5.50
N ALA A 55 -10.39 5.11 6.77
CA ALA A 55 -9.14 4.62 7.34
C ALA A 55 -9.04 3.09 7.30
N THR A 56 -10.13 2.38 7.64
CA THR A 56 -10.15 0.91 7.61
C THR A 56 -10.12 0.36 6.18
N ASN A 57 -10.73 1.04 5.22
CA ASN A 57 -10.64 0.67 3.80
C ASN A 57 -9.22 0.88 3.25
N VAL A 58 -8.53 1.97 3.63
CA VAL A 58 -7.12 2.19 3.30
C VAL A 58 -6.26 1.06 3.86
N GLY A 59 -6.44 0.72 5.14
CA GLY A 59 -5.74 -0.40 5.77
C GLY A 59 -5.98 -1.73 5.04
N SER A 60 -7.25 -2.03 4.73
CA SER A 60 -7.68 -3.21 3.98
C SER A 60 -7.07 -3.25 2.56
N TRP A 61 -7.01 -2.12 1.87
CA TRP A 61 -6.43 -2.03 0.53
C TRP A 61 -4.91 -2.27 0.52
N PHE A 62 -4.20 -1.84 1.57
CA PHE A 62 -2.78 -2.11 1.76
C PHE A 62 -2.49 -3.59 2.05
N THR A 63 -3.34 -4.25 2.83
CA THR A 63 -3.16 -5.65 3.27
C THR A 63 -3.86 -6.68 2.38
N GLY A 64 -4.53 -6.25 1.32
CA GLY A 64 -5.33 -7.13 0.46
C GLY A 64 -6.53 -7.77 1.17
N GLY A 65 -7.14 -7.05 2.12
CA GLY A 65 -8.33 -7.47 2.86
C GLY A 65 -8.07 -8.12 4.22
N SER A 66 -6.81 -8.27 4.62
CA SER A 66 -6.44 -8.84 5.92
C SER A 66 -6.30 -7.77 7.00
N THR A 67 -6.29 -8.17 8.27
CA THR A 67 -5.85 -7.26 9.34
C THR A 67 -4.35 -6.96 9.20
N GLY A 68 -3.92 -5.74 9.51
CA GLY A 68 -2.52 -5.31 9.39
C GLY A 68 -1.90 -4.79 10.68
N ASN A 69 -0.59 -4.63 10.66
CA ASN A 69 0.23 -3.92 11.63
C ASN A 69 0.68 -2.58 11.08
N PHE A 70 0.17 -1.49 11.64
CA PHE A 70 0.37 -0.14 11.13
C PHE A 70 1.15 0.73 12.11
N LEU A 71 2.07 1.52 11.56
CA LEU A 71 2.81 2.55 12.28
C LEU A 71 2.28 3.94 11.89
N ALA A 72 1.69 4.67 12.82
CA ALA A 72 1.58 6.12 12.72
C ALA A 72 2.88 6.78 13.20
N TYR A 73 3.76 7.11 12.25
CA TYR A 73 5.00 7.83 12.52
C TYR A 73 4.73 9.34 12.52
N SER A 74 4.06 9.81 13.56
CA SER A 74 3.62 11.20 13.65
C SER A 74 3.31 11.61 15.10
N SER A 75 3.44 12.91 15.38
CA SER A 75 2.91 13.62 16.55
C SER A 75 1.72 14.52 16.19
N ASN A 76 1.28 14.54 14.93
CA ASN A 76 0.16 15.35 14.47
C ASN A 76 -1.17 14.80 14.99
N PHE A 77 -2.10 15.67 15.36
CA PHE A 77 -3.40 15.29 15.93
C PHE A 77 -4.24 14.42 14.99
N GLY A 78 -4.10 14.58 13.67
CA GLY A 78 -4.78 13.77 12.66
C GLY A 78 -4.43 12.27 12.71
N LEU A 79 -3.29 11.90 13.30
CA LEU A 79 -2.86 10.50 13.40
C LEU A 79 -2.70 9.98 14.83
N THR A 80 -2.75 10.85 15.84
CA THR A 80 -2.45 10.50 17.24
C THR A 80 -3.67 10.47 18.15
N GLN A 81 -4.82 10.94 17.70
CA GLN A 81 -6.04 11.02 18.50
C GLN A 81 -6.83 9.69 18.54
N SER A 82 -7.77 9.60 19.48
CA SER A 82 -8.46 8.37 19.86
C SER A 82 -9.36 7.78 18.79
N SER A 83 -10.07 8.60 18.00
CA SER A 83 -11.11 8.10 17.09
C SER A 83 -10.52 7.22 15.97
N LEU A 84 -9.41 7.66 15.37
CA LEU A 84 -8.67 6.87 14.39
C LEU A 84 -8.13 5.57 15.00
N ALA A 85 -7.47 5.65 16.16
CA ALA A 85 -6.92 4.48 16.83
C ALA A 85 -8.03 3.45 17.16
N ASN A 86 -9.18 3.92 17.65
CA ASN A 86 -10.33 3.08 17.95
C ASN A 86 -10.91 2.43 16.68
N ALA A 87 -11.03 3.17 15.56
CA ALA A 87 -11.51 2.62 14.30
C ALA A 87 -10.59 1.52 13.78
N MET A 88 -9.27 1.78 13.74
CA MET A 88 -8.27 0.82 13.26
C MET A 88 -8.22 -0.44 14.13
N THR A 89 -8.21 -0.29 15.46
CA THR A 89 -8.16 -1.43 16.39
C THR A 89 -9.46 -2.21 16.46
N SER A 90 -10.62 -1.54 16.34
CA SER A 90 -11.93 -2.23 16.26
C SER A 90 -12.08 -3.06 15.00
N ALA A 91 -11.41 -2.67 13.91
CA ALA A 91 -11.28 -3.48 12.69
C ALA A 91 -10.26 -4.62 12.81
N GLY A 92 -9.66 -4.84 13.98
CA GLY A 92 -8.72 -5.94 14.25
C GLY A 92 -7.27 -5.65 13.91
N ASN A 93 -6.93 -4.41 13.53
CA ASN A 93 -5.56 -4.04 13.18
C ASN A 93 -4.73 -3.71 14.42
N ALA A 94 -3.42 -3.96 14.34
CA ALA A 94 -2.47 -3.38 15.28
C ALA A 94 -2.15 -1.94 14.85
N TRP A 95 -2.28 -0.99 15.77
CA TRP A 95 -2.06 0.44 15.51
C TRP A 95 -1.03 0.99 16.50
N THR A 96 0.17 1.29 16.02
CA THR A 96 1.27 1.82 16.83
C THR A 96 1.47 3.29 16.50
N VAL A 97 1.38 4.17 17.49
CA VAL A 97 1.75 5.58 17.34
C VAL A 97 3.13 5.80 17.94
N SER A 98 4.13 6.14 17.13
CA SER A 98 5.48 6.39 17.63
C SER A 98 6.36 7.14 16.64
N THR A 99 7.03 8.18 17.12
CA THR A 99 8.16 8.83 16.43
C THR A 99 9.52 8.41 17.00
N ALA A 100 9.53 7.51 18.00
CA ALA A 100 10.74 7.05 18.67
C ALA A 100 11.35 5.80 18.02
N VAL A 101 10.60 5.11 17.15
CA VAL A 101 11.13 3.98 16.39
C VAL A 101 12.19 4.48 15.40
N PRO A 102 13.33 3.78 15.21
CA PRO A 102 14.31 4.17 14.21
C PRO A 102 13.68 4.22 12.81
N PHE A 103 13.78 5.36 12.13
CA PHE A 103 13.21 5.51 10.79
C PHE A 103 14.16 4.94 9.73
N THR A 104 14.23 3.61 9.66
CA THR A 104 15.08 2.84 8.75
C THR A 104 14.26 1.81 7.99
N LEU A 105 14.71 1.41 6.79
CA LEU A 105 14.00 0.43 5.96
C LEU A 105 13.67 -0.86 6.74
N ALA A 106 14.66 -1.41 7.44
CA ALA A 106 14.48 -2.63 8.23
C ALA A 106 13.41 -2.50 9.31
N THR A 107 13.27 -1.31 9.92
CA THR A 107 12.21 -1.05 10.90
C THR A 107 10.85 -0.93 10.22
N LEU A 108 10.76 -0.18 9.11
CA LEU A 108 9.49 0.01 8.40
C LEU A 108 8.95 -1.29 7.81
N GLN A 109 9.83 -2.21 7.38
CA GLN A 109 9.48 -3.55 6.90
C GLN A 109 8.82 -4.47 7.93
N SER A 110 8.80 -4.09 9.22
CA SER A 110 8.02 -4.79 10.25
C SER A 110 6.54 -4.37 10.30
N TYR A 111 6.16 -3.36 9.52
CA TYR A 111 4.80 -2.85 9.41
C TYR A 111 4.26 -3.05 7.99
N ASP A 112 2.96 -3.34 7.89
CA ASP A 112 2.25 -3.47 6.62
C ASP A 112 2.03 -2.11 5.94
N ALA A 113 1.91 -1.04 6.74
CA ALA A 113 1.96 0.34 6.25
C ALA A 113 2.45 1.33 7.30
N VAL A 114 2.94 2.47 6.82
CA VAL A 114 3.34 3.62 7.64
C VAL A 114 2.45 4.82 7.30
N PHE A 115 1.81 5.39 8.32
CA PHE A 115 1.00 6.60 8.23
C PHE A 115 1.83 7.80 8.71
N LEU A 116 1.92 8.83 7.89
CA LEU A 116 2.71 10.04 8.14
C LEU A 116 1.85 11.30 8.01
N SER A 117 2.16 12.27 8.86
CA SER A 117 1.60 13.62 8.80
C SER A 117 2.48 14.54 9.66
N GLY A 118 2.88 15.69 9.14
CA GLY A 118 3.55 16.78 9.88
C GLY A 118 5.03 16.55 10.20
N ASN A 119 5.39 15.46 10.86
CA ASN A 119 6.79 15.19 11.22
C ASN A 119 7.62 14.87 9.98
N SER A 120 8.77 15.53 9.86
CA SER A 120 9.74 15.21 8.82
C SER A 120 10.23 13.76 8.96
N ALA A 121 10.32 13.07 7.83
CA ALA A 121 10.90 11.73 7.75
C ALA A 121 11.82 11.62 6.53
N SER A 122 12.66 10.59 6.50
CA SER A 122 13.61 10.41 5.39
C SER A 122 12.88 9.97 4.11
N ASN A 123 12.89 10.81 3.08
CA ASN A 123 12.31 10.49 1.78
C ASN A 123 12.99 9.27 1.13
N SER A 124 14.31 9.12 1.24
CA SER A 124 15.00 7.97 0.65
C SER A 124 14.58 6.66 1.28
N VAL A 125 14.39 6.63 2.61
CA VAL A 125 13.89 5.44 3.31
C VAL A 125 12.46 5.11 2.90
N LEU A 126 11.60 6.11 2.70
CA LEU A 126 10.24 5.88 2.21
C LEU A 126 10.22 5.35 0.76
N ILE A 127 11.08 5.89 -0.10
CA ILE A 127 11.25 5.40 -1.47
C ILE A 127 11.69 3.94 -1.45
N ASP A 128 12.72 3.60 -0.68
CA ASP A 128 13.22 2.23 -0.54
C ASP A 128 12.14 1.30 0.03
N TYR A 129 11.37 1.77 1.01
CA TYR A 129 10.29 1.01 1.64
C TYR A 129 9.16 0.69 0.65
N VAL A 130 8.68 1.68 -0.11
CA VAL A 130 7.64 1.46 -1.13
C VAL A 130 8.14 0.58 -2.28
N ASN A 131 9.38 0.78 -2.74
CA ASN A 131 10.01 -0.09 -3.74
C ASN A 131 10.17 -1.53 -3.26
N ALA A 132 10.30 -1.74 -1.94
CA ALA A 132 10.34 -3.06 -1.32
C ALA A 132 8.94 -3.66 -1.02
N GLY A 133 7.86 -3.01 -1.45
CA GLY A 133 6.48 -3.47 -1.26
C GLY A 133 5.75 -2.90 -0.04
N GLY A 134 6.38 -1.98 0.71
CA GLY A 134 5.77 -1.29 1.83
C GLY A 134 4.73 -0.26 1.42
N ASN A 135 3.75 0.00 2.29
CA ASN A 135 2.65 0.92 1.96
C ASN A 135 2.72 2.21 2.78
N VAL A 136 2.31 3.33 2.19
CA VAL A 136 2.37 4.64 2.84
C VAL A 136 1.04 5.36 2.74
N TYR A 137 0.53 5.84 3.88
CA TYR A 137 -0.46 6.92 3.90
C TYR A 137 0.25 8.20 4.29
N LEU A 138 0.10 9.27 3.50
CA LEU A 138 0.65 10.58 3.80
C LEU A 138 -0.43 11.65 3.74
N ALA A 139 -0.63 12.37 4.84
CA ALA A 139 -1.49 13.55 4.88
C ALA A 139 -0.68 14.85 4.93
N GLY A 140 -1.02 15.78 4.04
CA GLY A 140 -0.54 17.17 4.05
C GLY A 140 -1.42 18.08 4.91
N GLY A 141 -1.35 19.39 4.72
CA GLY A 141 -2.23 20.36 5.38
C GLY A 141 -1.79 20.82 6.77
N THR A 142 -0.65 20.34 7.26
CA THR A 142 -0.37 20.30 8.72
C THR A 142 0.00 21.63 9.36
N GLY A 143 0.09 22.69 8.58
CA GLY A 143 0.60 23.99 9.03
C GLY A 143 2.11 24.01 9.31
N TRP A 144 2.81 22.87 9.25
CA TRP A 144 4.22 22.77 9.66
C TRP A 144 5.15 23.48 8.67
N GLY A 145 5.64 24.66 9.04
CA GLY A 145 6.46 25.50 8.17
C GLY A 145 5.69 26.12 6.99
N GLY A 146 4.37 25.91 6.92
CA GLY A 146 3.50 26.35 5.83
C GLY A 146 3.52 25.43 4.60
N SER A 147 2.56 25.66 3.71
CA SER A 147 2.26 24.80 2.54
C SER A 147 3.48 24.51 1.65
N VAL A 148 4.36 25.50 1.44
CA VAL A 148 5.56 25.36 0.61
C VAL A 148 6.61 24.47 1.29
N ALA A 149 6.83 24.63 2.60
CA ALA A 149 7.82 23.86 3.32
C ALA A 149 7.40 22.39 3.40
N GLU A 150 6.12 22.13 3.65
CA GLU A 150 5.52 20.81 3.65
C GLU A 150 5.61 20.13 2.27
N ALA A 151 5.25 20.85 1.20
CA ALA A 151 5.40 20.33 -0.16
C ALA A 151 6.86 19.99 -0.48
N ASN A 152 7.82 20.84 -0.06
CA ASN A 152 9.24 20.57 -0.25
C ASN A 152 9.76 19.39 0.58
N GLN A 153 9.26 19.21 1.80
CA GLN A 153 9.64 18.09 2.67
C GLN A 153 9.33 16.75 2.01
N TRP A 154 8.20 16.62 1.33
CA TRP A 154 7.76 15.34 0.74
C TRP A 154 8.07 15.21 -0.76
N LYS A 155 8.56 16.28 -1.40
CA LYS A 155 8.79 16.35 -2.85
C LYS A 155 9.63 15.19 -3.39
N ALA A 156 10.75 14.85 -2.74
CA ALA A 156 11.62 13.79 -3.26
C ALA A 156 10.93 12.43 -3.25
N PHE A 157 10.17 12.11 -2.19
CA PHE A 157 9.40 10.87 -2.10
C PHE A 157 8.23 10.85 -3.07
N LEU A 158 7.35 11.86 -3.02
CA LEU A 158 6.14 11.88 -3.85
C LEU A 158 6.45 11.92 -5.35
N ASN A 159 7.42 12.76 -5.76
CA ASN A 159 7.75 12.88 -7.18
C ASN A 159 8.35 11.60 -7.75
N ASN A 160 8.97 10.75 -6.92
CA ASN A 160 9.47 9.43 -7.35
C ASN A 160 8.33 8.51 -7.80
N PHE A 161 7.12 8.74 -7.32
CA PHE A 161 5.92 7.93 -7.59
C PHE A 161 4.83 8.71 -8.33
N GLY A 162 5.21 9.77 -9.05
CA GLY A 162 4.27 10.56 -9.86
C GLY A 162 3.29 11.43 -9.08
N LEU A 163 3.46 11.56 -7.76
CA LEU A 163 2.60 12.35 -6.89
C LEU A 163 3.28 13.66 -6.46
N GLY A 164 2.50 14.57 -5.87
CA GLY A 164 3.05 15.78 -5.25
C GLY A 164 2.02 16.53 -4.40
N PHE A 165 2.52 17.50 -3.63
CA PHE A 165 1.67 18.50 -2.97
C PHE A 165 1.73 19.84 -3.70
N GLY A 166 0.59 20.52 -3.78
CA GLY A 166 0.50 21.92 -4.17
C GLY A 166 1.24 22.83 -3.18
N THR A 167 1.71 23.98 -3.66
CA THR A 167 2.50 24.93 -2.84
C THR A 167 1.67 25.90 -2.02
N TYR A 168 0.34 25.80 -2.06
CA TYR A 168 -0.60 26.63 -1.31
C TYR A 168 -1.63 25.75 -0.61
N TYR A 169 -2.12 26.23 0.54
CA TYR A 169 -3.33 25.67 1.11
C TYR A 169 -4.55 26.13 0.30
N ASN A 170 -5.47 25.21 0.06
CA ASN A 170 -6.49 25.37 -0.98
C ASN A 170 -7.80 26.03 -0.51
N GLY A 171 -7.94 26.34 0.78
CA GLY A 171 -9.13 26.97 1.34
C GLY A 171 -10.37 26.05 1.38
N ILE A 172 -10.25 24.78 0.99
CA ILE A 172 -11.36 23.82 1.03
C ILE A 172 -11.61 23.41 2.48
N ALA A 173 -12.83 23.66 2.96
CA ALA A 173 -13.23 23.30 4.32
C ALA A 173 -14.67 22.80 4.37
N GLY A 174 -14.94 21.89 5.29
CA GLY A 174 -16.26 21.29 5.52
C GLY A 174 -16.31 19.80 5.20
N SER A 175 -17.51 19.23 5.28
CA SER A 175 -17.76 17.83 4.90
C SER A 175 -17.90 17.77 3.39
N ILE A 176 -16.93 17.13 2.72
CA ILE A 176 -16.90 17.00 1.27
C ILE A 176 -17.42 15.63 0.87
N ALA A 177 -18.43 15.61 -0.01
CA ALA A 177 -19.00 14.37 -0.52
C ALA A 177 -17.96 13.58 -1.32
N ILE A 178 -17.95 12.26 -1.13
CA ILE A 178 -17.06 11.34 -1.81
C ILE A 178 -17.85 10.58 -2.86
N ASP A 179 -17.60 10.91 -4.13
CA ASP A 179 -18.14 10.20 -5.29
C ASP A 179 -16.99 9.57 -6.07
N ASN A 180 -16.47 8.44 -5.56
CA ASN A 180 -15.42 7.68 -6.22
C ASN A 180 -15.55 6.19 -5.89
N SER A 181 -15.37 5.33 -6.90
CA SER A 181 -15.54 3.87 -6.78
C SER A 181 -14.29 3.11 -6.31
N HIS A 182 -13.17 3.80 -6.07
CA HIS A 182 -11.94 3.18 -5.60
C HIS A 182 -12.19 2.49 -4.24
N PRO A 183 -11.62 1.29 -3.98
CA PRO A 183 -11.89 0.52 -2.77
C PRO A 183 -11.68 1.27 -1.44
N ILE A 184 -10.76 2.25 -1.41
CA ILE A 184 -10.53 3.07 -0.20
C ILE A 184 -11.76 3.91 0.19
N PHE A 185 -12.66 4.19 -0.75
CA PHE A 185 -13.87 4.99 -0.54
C PHE A 185 -15.17 4.16 -0.47
N ALA A 186 -15.07 2.83 -0.46
CA ALA A 186 -16.25 1.97 -0.38
C ALA A 186 -17.09 2.28 0.88
N GLY A 187 -18.32 2.77 0.68
CA GLY A 187 -19.24 3.12 1.76
C GLY A 187 -18.90 4.41 2.52
N VAL A 188 -18.02 5.25 1.97
CA VAL A 188 -17.70 6.58 2.51
C VAL A 188 -18.61 7.61 1.83
N ASP A 189 -19.44 8.32 2.61
CA ASP A 189 -20.35 9.35 2.08
C ASP A 189 -19.66 10.72 2.05
N HIS A 190 -19.08 11.15 3.17
CA HIS A 190 -18.32 12.40 3.26
C HIS A 190 -16.99 12.22 3.99
N LEU A 191 -16.04 13.12 3.72
CA LEU A 191 -14.83 13.30 4.51
C LEU A 191 -14.61 14.78 4.83
N TYR A 192 -14.19 15.04 6.07
CA TYR A 192 -13.98 16.40 6.55
C TYR A 192 -12.65 16.95 6.04
N GLN A 193 -12.67 18.20 5.56
CA GLN A 193 -11.53 18.97 5.10
C GLN A 193 -11.44 20.28 5.86
N ASN A 194 -10.23 20.81 6.04
CA ASN A 194 -9.98 22.12 6.59
C ASN A 194 -8.62 22.70 6.14
N ASN A 195 -8.58 23.13 4.88
CA ASN A 195 -7.51 23.93 4.28
C ASN A 195 -6.17 23.19 4.10
N GLY A 196 -6.21 22.02 3.44
CA GLY A 196 -5.03 21.22 3.09
C GLY A 196 -4.24 21.66 1.84
N ASN A 197 -3.14 20.95 1.54
CA ASN A 197 -2.36 21.09 0.31
C ASN A 197 -2.96 20.24 -0.81
N ASP A 198 -3.15 20.78 -2.01
CA ASP A 198 -3.62 19.96 -3.14
C ASP A 198 -2.79 18.70 -3.35
N ALA A 199 -3.46 17.55 -3.44
CA ALA A 199 -2.87 16.32 -3.94
C ALA A 199 -2.75 16.41 -5.47
N LEU A 200 -1.54 16.24 -5.98
CA LEU A 200 -1.23 16.38 -7.40
C LEU A 200 -0.80 15.04 -7.99
N ASP A 201 -1.27 14.76 -9.19
CA ASP A 201 -0.65 13.82 -10.12
C ASP A 201 0.24 14.63 -11.07
N ILE A 202 1.56 14.46 -10.92
CA ILE A 202 2.56 15.23 -11.66
C ILE A 202 3.07 14.48 -12.90
N LEU A 203 2.65 13.23 -13.08
CA LEU A 203 2.96 12.38 -14.22
C LEU A 203 1.66 11.82 -14.81
N ALA A 204 0.75 12.69 -15.25
CA ALA A 204 -0.61 12.33 -15.70
C ALA A 204 -0.71 11.30 -16.86
N LEU A 205 0.40 10.87 -17.46
CA LEU A 205 0.46 9.79 -18.45
C LEU A 205 0.92 8.44 -17.87
N ASP A 206 1.40 8.43 -16.62
CA ASP A 206 1.73 7.23 -15.88
C ASP A 206 0.46 6.69 -15.22
N PRO A 207 -0.01 5.49 -15.61
CA PRO A 207 -1.23 4.93 -15.04
C PRO A 207 -1.08 4.51 -13.56
N GLN A 208 0.13 4.58 -12.99
CA GLN A 208 0.39 4.16 -11.62
C GLN A 208 0.00 5.22 -10.59
N SER A 209 -0.03 6.50 -10.95
CA SER A 209 -0.48 7.59 -10.07
C SER A 209 -1.79 8.21 -10.58
N THR A 210 -2.70 8.57 -9.68
CA THR A 210 -3.93 9.25 -10.07
C THR A 210 -4.55 10.05 -8.91
N VAL A 211 -5.12 11.22 -9.22
CA VAL A 211 -6.01 11.94 -8.31
C VAL A 211 -7.40 11.33 -8.41
N LEU A 212 -7.89 10.74 -7.33
CA LEU A 212 -9.19 10.07 -7.27
C LEU A 212 -10.33 11.05 -7.00
N VAL A 213 -10.11 12.02 -6.13
CA VAL A 213 -11.15 12.95 -5.68
C VAL A 213 -10.62 14.37 -5.82
N SER A 214 -11.39 15.20 -6.50
CA SER A 214 -11.15 16.63 -6.63
C SER A 214 -12.42 17.41 -6.28
N TYR A 215 -12.27 18.58 -5.68
CA TYR A 215 -13.37 19.46 -5.33
C TYR A 215 -13.01 20.91 -5.70
N ASN A 216 -13.88 21.60 -6.44
CA ASN A 216 -13.63 22.96 -6.94
C ASN A 216 -12.27 23.13 -7.66
N GLY A 217 -11.79 22.10 -8.36
CA GLY A 217 -10.50 22.13 -9.06
C GLY A 217 -9.28 21.78 -8.20
N HIS A 218 -9.47 21.47 -6.92
CA HIS A 218 -8.43 21.08 -5.97
C HIS A 218 -8.42 19.56 -5.76
N GLY A 219 -7.25 18.94 -5.92
CA GLY A 219 -7.09 17.51 -5.65
C GLY A 219 -7.07 17.25 -4.14
N LEU A 220 -7.93 16.34 -3.67
CA LEU A 220 -8.07 16.02 -2.24
C LEU A 220 -7.40 14.69 -1.90
N TYR A 221 -7.58 13.69 -2.76
CA TYR A 221 -7.03 12.36 -2.54
C TYR A 221 -6.43 11.82 -3.82
N ALA A 222 -5.19 11.33 -3.72
CA ALA A 222 -4.50 10.67 -4.81
C ALA A 222 -3.91 9.34 -4.34
N VAL A 223 -3.63 8.45 -5.28
CA VAL A 223 -3.00 7.16 -5.00
C VAL A 223 -1.85 6.90 -5.95
N TYR A 224 -0.91 6.10 -5.48
CA TYR A 224 0.03 5.35 -6.32
C TYR A 224 -0.20 3.85 -6.10
N GLU A 225 -0.29 3.08 -7.17
CA GLU A 225 -0.27 1.63 -7.14
C GLU A 225 0.53 1.11 -8.32
N SER A 226 1.54 0.27 -8.06
CA SER A 226 2.32 -0.31 -9.13
C SER A 226 1.49 -1.33 -9.91
N TYR A 227 1.28 -1.04 -11.18
CA TYR A 227 0.63 -1.96 -12.09
C TYR A 227 1.58 -3.11 -12.44
N THR A 228 1.41 -4.27 -11.81
CA THR A 228 1.94 -5.53 -12.35
C THR A 228 0.90 -6.13 -13.30
N PRO A 229 1.10 -6.09 -14.63
CA PRO A 229 0.21 -6.81 -15.53
C PRO A 229 0.18 -8.30 -15.14
N PRO A 230 -0.97 -8.98 -15.25
CA PRO A 230 -1.04 -10.40 -14.96
C PRO A 230 -0.02 -11.13 -15.84
N THR A 231 0.92 -11.86 -15.21
CA THR A 231 1.88 -12.68 -15.93
C THR A 231 1.13 -13.78 -16.65
N VAL A 232 0.89 -13.61 -17.96
CA VAL A 232 0.50 -14.72 -18.82
C VAL A 232 1.65 -15.73 -18.76
N PRO A 233 1.42 -17.00 -18.38
CA PRO A 233 2.50 -17.98 -18.39
C PRO A 233 3.07 -18.05 -19.81
N GLU A 234 4.35 -17.71 -19.95
CA GLU A 234 5.06 -17.75 -21.23
C GLU A 234 4.85 -19.13 -21.88
N PRO A 235 4.73 -19.23 -23.22
CA PRO A 235 4.53 -20.50 -23.92
C PRO A 235 5.56 -21.58 -23.52
N SER A 236 6.76 -21.16 -23.11
CA SER A 236 7.81 -22.03 -22.61
C SER A 236 7.45 -22.79 -21.33
N THR A 237 6.63 -22.23 -20.43
CA THR A 237 6.13 -22.90 -19.22
C THR A 237 5.20 -24.05 -19.59
N PHE A 238 4.35 -23.86 -20.59
CA PHE A 238 3.51 -24.94 -21.14
C PHE A 238 4.33 -25.99 -21.88
N VAL A 239 5.36 -25.58 -22.62
CA VAL A 239 6.28 -26.51 -23.30
C VAL A 239 7.06 -27.37 -22.30
N LEU A 240 7.56 -26.79 -21.21
CA LEU A 240 8.26 -27.53 -20.14
C LEU A 240 7.33 -28.48 -19.40
N LEU A 241 6.09 -28.06 -19.11
CA LEU A 241 5.07 -28.92 -18.50
C LEU A 241 4.70 -30.08 -19.44
N ALA A 242 4.48 -29.80 -20.72
CA ALA A 242 4.17 -30.81 -21.73
C ALA A 242 5.34 -31.79 -21.94
N ALA A 243 6.58 -31.28 -21.99
CA ALA A 243 7.79 -32.11 -22.10
C ALA A 243 7.99 -33.00 -20.85
N GLY A 244 7.73 -32.46 -19.66
CA GLY A 244 7.79 -33.22 -18.40
C GLY A 244 6.77 -34.36 -18.35
N LEU A 245 5.53 -34.11 -18.76
CA LEU A 245 4.46 -35.11 -18.83
C LEU A 245 4.76 -36.20 -19.89
N ALA A 246 5.26 -35.81 -21.07
CA ALA A 246 5.66 -36.74 -22.13
C ALA A 246 6.84 -37.64 -21.69
N GLY A 247 7.83 -37.06 -21.01
CA GLY A 247 8.96 -37.80 -20.44
C GLY A 247 8.51 -38.83 -19.42
N ALA A 248 7.65 -38.45 -18.47
CA ALA A 248 7.10 -39.37 -17.46
C ALA A 248 6.30 -40.53 -18.09
N GLY A 249 5.51 -40.26 -19.13
CA GLY A 249 4.78 -41.28 -19.89
C GLY A 249 5.70 -42.32 -20.54
N PHE A 250 6.85 -41.89 -21.08
CA PHE A 250 7.84 -42.79 -21.68
C PHE A 250 8.52 -43.70 -20.66
N PHE A 251 8.82 -43.19 -19.46
CA PHE A 251 9.42 -43.98 -18.38
C PHE A 251 8.45 -45.00 -17.77
N VAL A 252 7.16 -44.68 -17.66
CA VAL A 252 6.13 -45.63 -17.20
C VAL A 252 5.92 -46.76 -18.21
N ARG A 253 5.97 -46.46 -19.51
CA ARG A 253 5.77 -47.46 -20.57
C ARG A 253 6.93 -48.46 -20.69
N ARG A 254 8.17 -48.05 -20.40
CA ARG A 254 9.34 -48.94 -20.43
C ARG A 254 9.42 -49.92 -19.26
N ARG A 255 8.72 -49.68 -18.14
CA ARG A 255 8.70 -50.59 -16.97
C ARG A 255 7.72 -51.76 -17.11
N LYS A 256 6.92 -51.82 -18.19
CA LYS A 256 5.93 -52.89 -18.44
C LYS A 256 6.37 -53.92 -19.50
N LYS A 257 7.66 -54.04 -19.79
CA LYS A 257 8.22 -55.14 -20.57
C LYS A 257 9.25 -55.91 -19.74
#